data_AF-A0A2S7YGU2-F1
#
_entry.id   AF-A0A2S7YGU2-F1
#
_cell.length_a   1.000
_cell.length_b   1.000
_cell.length_c   1.000
_cell.angle_alpha   90.00
_cell.angle_beta   90.00
_cell.angle_gamma   90.00
#
_symmetry.space_group_name_H-M   'P 1'
#
loop_
_entity.id
_entity.type
_entity.pdbx_description
1 polymer ?
#
loop_
_entity_poly.entity_id
_entity_poly.type
_entity_poly.pdbx_seq_one_letter_code
_entity_poly.pdbx_strand_id
1 'polypeptide(L)'
;MAKLSGFGRLFAALLALQLLPWIIAVDISDIFTVQRGKVAGSCDGQMNLLNDWLAESTLSVEQALDAIDRYNSNLNVRKAMNTIFHIQNQGKMPASGKRRESFKRVKNELEWVYTFFQGGPYKKEHFWLFCDCTFLESHLPSQPAYDYLGNKIHDDDNEIVTIEKVKEYKKALAREPNSRPWWSGAHSALKGYYFTEKGGDYCIESQLAATAHIEELNRPLPAGETEKVEIASVILCPESFNTTLRQANYRDANDLITDGTNLADGVPRSATLLHEAFHAIRGDDLFSGNDESYDIATCANLKQEDALKNIENYVFFVAQMYHLFGLPDKNEIWSIGRNWAFKAMGPRSNLVLGAVAP
;
A
#
# COMPACT_ATOMS: atom_id res chain seq x y z
N MET A 1 -31.06 -59.32 -11.58
CA MET A 1 -31.60 -57.95 -11.47
C MET A 1 -31.41 -57.54 -10.02
N ALA A 2 -30.55 -56.60 -9.65
CA ALA A 2 -30.74 -55.17 -9.88
C ALA A 2 -29.39 -54.43 -9.96
N LYS A 3 -29.31 -53.46 -10.87
CA LYS A 3 -28.23 -52.47 -10.99
C LYS A 3 -28.36 -51.47 -9.85
N LEU A 4 -27.34 -51.36 -9.00
CA LEU A 4 -27.14 -50.25 -8.06
C LEU A 4 -25.71 -49.73 -8.25
N SER A 5 -25.49 -48.96 -9.32
CA SER A 5 -24.16 -48.43 -9.65
C SER A 5 -24.21 -47.04 -10.29
N GLY A 6 -25.08 -46.15 -9.81
CA GLY A 6 -25.22 -44.80 -10.38
C GLY A 6 -25.41 -43.68 -9.36
N PHE A 7 -26.18 -43.93 -8.29
CA PHE A 7 -26.62 -42.85 -7.40
C PHE A 7 -25.58 -42.39 -6.36
N GLY A 8 -24.65 -43.26 -5.93
CA GLY A 8 -23.65 -42.89 -4.92
C GLY A 8 -22.53 -41.96 -5.41
N ARG A 9 -22.23 -41.97 -6.72
CA ARG A 9 -21.16 -41.12 -7.30
C ARG A 9 -21.65 -39.72 -7.68
N LEU A 10 -22.94 -39.56 -7.98
CA LEU A 10 -23.52 -38.24 -8.29
C LEU A 10 -23.66 -37.38 -7.02
N PHE A 11 -24.01 -37.99 -5.88
CA PHE A 11 -24.16 -37.26 -4.61
C PHE A 11 -22.82 -36.79 -4.03
N ALA A 12 -21.73 -37.55 -4.20
CA ALA A 12 -20.39 -37.14 -3.76
C ALA A 12 -19.83 -35.97 -4.60
N ALA A 13 -20.12 -35.93 -5.90
CA ALA A 13 -19.71 -34.82 -6.78
C ALA A 13 -20.52 -33.54 -6.52
N LEU A 14 -21.80 -33.64 -6.18
CA LEU A 14 -22.64 -32.50 -5.81
C LEU A 14 -22.32 -31.93 -4.41
N LEU A 15 -21.89 -32.78 -3.47
CA LEU A 15 -21.48 -32.32 -2.13
C LEU A 15 -20.06 -31.69 -2.15
N ALA A 16 -19.16 -32.14 -3.03
CA ALA A 16 -17.86 -31.52 -3.24
C ALA A 16 -17.94 -30.15 -3.94
N LEU A 17 -19.00 -29.90 -4.73
CA LEU A 17 -19.26 -28.59 -5.34
C LEU A 17 -19.86 -27.56 -4.36
N GLN A 18 -20.35 -27.99 -3.19
CA GLN A 18 -20.96 -27.10 -2.17
C GLN A 18 -19.98 -26.72 -1.04
N LEU A 19 -18.74 -27.21 -1.09
CA LEU A 19 -17.68 -26.90 -0.11
C LEU A 19 -16.49 -26.18 -0.73
N LEU A 20 -16.62 -25.66 -1.95
CA LEU A 20 -15.77 -24.56 -2.38
C LEU A 20 -16.30 -23.33 -1.64
N PRO A 21 -15.59 -22.79 -0.62
CA PRO A 21 -15.88 -21.43 -0.21
C PRO A 21 -15.85 -20.61 -1.49
N TRP A 22 -16.95 -19.93 -1.80
CA TRP A 22 -16.88 -18.82 -2.72
C TRP A 22 -15.91 -17.86 -2.05
N ILE A 23 -14.63 -17.94 -2.43
CA ILE A 23 -13.67 -16.89 -2.16
C ILE A 23 -14.23 -15.75 -2.98
N ILE A 24 -15.04 -14.92 -2.34
CA ILE A 24 -15.46 -13.65 -2.93
C ILE A 24 -14.15 -12.91 -3.08
N ALA A 25 -13.69 -12.78 -4.32
CA ALA A 25 -12.53 -11.97 -4.63
C ALA A 25 -12.84 -10.55 -4.15
N VAL A 26 -11.98 -10.01 -3.30
CA VAL A 26 -12.09 -8.64 -2.80
C VAL A 26 -11.76 -7.70 -3.95
N ASP A 27 -12.65 -6.77 -4.25
CA ASP A 27 -12.43 -5.73 -5.24
C ASP A 27 -11.81 -4.49 -4.57
N ILE A 28 -11.13 -3.65 -5.36
CA ILE A 28 -10.54 -2.39 -4.86
C ILE A 28 -11.59 -1.48 -4.21
N SER A 29 -12.85 -1.55 -4.66
CA SER A 29 -13.97 -0.76 -4.11
C SER A 29 -14.54 -1.31 -2.80
N ASP A 30 -14.13 -2.50 -2.39
CA ASP A 30 -14.47 -3.08 -1.08
C ASP A 30 -13.59 -2.49 0.03
N ILE A 31 -12.36 -2.11 -0.30
CA ILE A 31 -11.35 -1.63 0.66
C ILE A 31 -11.05 -0.13 0.55
N PHE A 32 -11.27 0.48 -0.62
CA PHE A 32 -11.16 1.92 -0.85
C PHE A 32 -12.49 2.54 -1.28
N THR A 33 -12.72 3.77 -0.83
CA THR A 33 -13.66 4.69 -1.47
C THR A 33 -12.99 5.29 -2.71
N VAL A 34 -13.24 4.67 -3.86
CA VAL A 34 -12.61 5.05 -5.13
C VAL A 34 -13.33 6.24 -5.76
N GLN A 35 -12.56 7.25 -6.19
CA GLN A 35 -13.07 8.36 -6.98
C GLN A 35 -13.46 7.87 -8.38
N ARG A 36 -14.72 8.08 -8.78
CA ARG A 36 -15.30 7.57 -10.04
C ARG A 36 -16.10 8.64 -10.76
N GLY A 37 -16.41 8.39 -12.02
CA GLY A 37 -17.17 9.30 -12.91
C GLY A 37 -16.27 10.13 -13.82
N LYS A 38 -16.87 11.06 -14.57
CA LYS A 38 -16.15 12.02 -15.43
C LYS A 38 -15.76 13.27 -14.64
N VAL A 39 -15.03 13.06 -13.56
CA VAL A 39 -14.61 14.08 -12.60
C VAL A 39 -13.11 14.00 -12.39
N ALA A 40 -12.51 15.07 -11.87
CA ALA A 40 -11.08 15.14 -11.59
C ALA A 40 -10.65 14.05 -10.58
N GLY A 41 -9.47 13.47 -10.76
CA GLY A 41 -8.96 12.36 -9.92
C GLY A 41 -9.56 10.99 -10.18
N SER A 42 -10.43 10.84 -11.19
CA SER A 42 -11.22 9.62 -11.39
C SER A 42 -10.39 8.40 -11.82
N CYS A 43 -10.73 7.25 -11.24
CA CYS A 43 -10.16 5.94 -11.53
C CYS A 43 -11.01 5.09 -12.49
N ASP A 44 -12.09 5.60 -13.09
CA ASP A 44 -13.03 4.78 -13.88
C ASP A 44 -12.36 3.98 -15.01
N GLY A 45 -11.33 4.54 -15.65
CA GLY A 45 -10.58 3.85 -16.71
C GLY A 45 -9.59 2.79 -16.22
N GLN A 46 -9.33 2.73 -14.91
CA GLN A 46 -8.28 1.90 -14.30
C GLN A 46 -8.84 0.79 -13.40
N MET A 47 -10.15 0.70 -13.19
CA MET A 47 -10.76 -0.20 -12.19
C MET A 47 -10.34 -1.67 -12.34
N ASN A 48 -10.31 -2.21 -13.56
CA ASN A 48 -9.88 -3.60 -13.79
C ASN A 48 -8.41 -3.78 -13.41
N LEU A 49 -7.54 -2.84 -13.82
CA LEU A 49 -6.13 -2.88 -13.49
C LEU A 49 -5.88 -2.75 -11.99
N LEU A 50 -6.68 -1.93 -11.29
CA LEU A 50 -6.58 -1.78 -9.84
C LEU A 50 -7.01 -3.06 -9.10
N ASN A 51 -8.03 -3.76 -9.59
CA ASN A 51 -8.41 -5.07 -9.06
C ASN A 51 -7.30 -6.10 -9.31
N ASP A 52 -6.67 -6.09 -10.49
CA ASP A 52 -5.53 -6.94 -10.81
C ASP A 52 -4.33 -6.65 -9.88
N TRP A 53 -4.04 -5.37 -9.62
CA TRP A 53 -3.00 -4.93 -8.69
C TRP A 53 -3.31 -5.33 -7.24
N LEU A 54 -4.57 -5.26 -6.83
CA LEU A 54 -4.99 -5.72 -5.51
C LEU A 54 -4.79 -7.22 -5.37
N ALA A 55 -5.24 -8.02 -6.34
CA ALA A 55 -5.07 -9.47 -6.33
C ALA A 55 -3.59 -9.87 -6.29
N GLU A 56 -2.76 -9.23 -7.11
CA GLU A 56 -1.32 -9.47 -7.13
C GLU A 56 -0.62 -9.03 -5.83
N SER A 57 -0.97 -7.85 -5.31
CA SER A 57 -0.42 -7.35 -4.03
C SER A 57 -0.81 -8.27 -2.88
N THR A 58 -2.06 -8.74 -2.85
CA THR A 58 -2.56 -9.70 -1.86
C THR A 58 -1.75 -10.98 -1.89
N LEU A 59 -1.60 -11.60 -3.07
CA LEU A 59 -0.86 -12.85 -3.20
C LEU A 59 0.61 -12.67 -2.86
N SER A 60 1.23 -11.55 -3.25
CA SER A 60 2.64 -11.30 -2.96
C SER A 60 2.91 -11.18 -1.47
N VAL A 61 2.03 -10.50 -0.72
CA VAL A 61 2.13 -10.44 0.74
C VAL A 61 1.86 -11.81 1.37
N GLU A 62 0.88 -12.57 0.87
CA GLU A 62 0.64 -13.94 1.33
C GLU A 62 1.89 -14.81 1.18
N GLN A 63 2.54 -14.80 0.02
CA GLN A 63 3.78 -15.55 -0.21
C GLN A 63 4.91 -15.09 0.72
N ALA A 64 4.99 -13.80 1.03
CA ALA A 64 5.95 -13.28 1.99
C ALA A 64 5.68 -13.79 3.41
N LEU A 65 4.43 -13.78 3.86
CA LEU A 65 4.02 -14.33 5.17
C LEU A 65 4.31 -15.84 5.26
N ASP A 66 3.99 -16.59 4.21
CA ASP A 66 4.30 -18.01 4.08
C ASP A 66 5.81 -18.28 4.17
N ALA A 67 6.61 -17.42 3.53
CA ALA A 67 8.06 -17.50 3.59
C ALA A 67 8.59 -17.22 5.00
N ILE A 68 8.01 -16.24 5.72
CA ILE A 68 8.35 -15.93 7.11
C ILE A 68 8.16 -17.15 8.01
N ASP A 69 7.09 -17.91 7.83
CA ASP A 69 6.84 -19.12 8.63
C ASP A 69 7.85 -20.24 8.36
N ARG A 70 8.51 -20.19 7.20
CA ARG A 70 9.62 -21.08 6.82
C ARG A 70 11.00 -20.56 7.29
N TYR A 71 11.10 -19.46 8.03
CA TYR A 71 12.38 -18.87 8.47
C TYR A 71 13.35 -19.89 9.09
N ASN A 72 12.85 -20.77 9.95
CA ASN A 72 13.70 -21.75 10.65
C ASN A 72 14.26 -22.84 9.73
N SER A 73 13.56 -23.17 8.64
CA SER A 73 13.94 -24.23 7.69
C SER A 73 14.58 -23.69 6.42
N ASN A 74 14.39 -22.42 6.06
CA ASN A 74 14.82 -21.86 4.78
C ASN A 74 15.96 -20.83 4.94
N LEU A 75 17.14 -21.13 4.39
CA LEU A 75 18.31 -20.24 4.46
C LEU A 75 18.13 -18.93 3.67
N ASN A 76 17.41 -18.95 2.54
CA ASN A 76 17.22 -17.77 1.71
C ASN A 76 16.32 -16.75 2.41
N VAL A 77 15.26 -17.21 3.10
CA VAL A 77 14.42 -16.33 3.95
C VAL A 77 15.26 -15.68 5.05
N ARG A 78 16.12 -16.44 5.75
CA ARG A 78 16.98 -15.86 6.79
C ARG A 78 17.99 -14.85 6.23
N LYS A 79 18.51 -15.09 5.02
CA LYS A 79 19.41 -14.16 4.35
C LYS A 79 18.66 -12.88 3.97
N ALA A 80 17.47 -12.98 3.39
CA ALA A 80 16.63 -11.82 3.06
C ALA A 80 16.32 -10.97 4.30
N MET A 81 15.85 -11.60 5.38
CA MET A 81 15.59 -10.94 6.66
C MET A 81 16.81 -10.23 7.26
N ASN A 82 18.00 -10.83 7.11
CA ASN A 82 19.24 -10.20 7.55
C ASN A 82 19.66 -9.03 6.65
N THR A 83 19.52 -9.18 5.34
CA THR A 83 19.93 -8.16 4.37
C THR A 83 19.01 -6.95 4.40
N ILE A 84 17.69 -7.16 4.52
CA ILE A 84 16.69 -6.10 4.42
C ILE A 84 16.35 -5.49 5.79
N PHE A 85 16.31 -6.29 6.87
CA PHE A 85 15.88 -5.82 8.19
C PHE A 85 16.93 -6.00 9.29
N HIS A 86 18.15 -6.44 8.93
CA HIS A 86 19.24 -6.71 9.87
C HIS A 86 18.89 -7.71 10.99
N ILE A 87 17.92 -8.58 10.74
CA ILE A 87 17.57 -9.67 11.64
C ILE A 87 18.63 -10.77 11.48
N GLN A 88 19.48 -10.91 12.50
CA GLN A 88 20.68 -11.76 12.43
C GLN A 88 20.36 -13.22 12.05
N ASN A 89 21.04 -13.72 11.00
CA ASN A 89 20.96 -15.10 10.54
C ASN A 89 21.79 -16.06 11.43
N GLN A 90 21.34 -16.27 12.66
CA GLN A 90 21.97 -17.18 13.63
C GLN A 90 21.17 -18.50 13.76
N GLY A 91 20.69 -19.04 12.63
CA GLY A 91 19.88 -20.26 12.62
C GLY A 91 18.45 -20.03 13.14
N LYS A 92 17.99 -20.89 14.06
CA LYS A 92 16.60 -20.86 14.56
C LYS A 92 16.29 -19.57 15.30
N MET A 93 15.11 -19.00 15.07
CA MET A 93 14.59 -17.84 15.79
C MET A 93 14.46 -18.15 17.29
N PRO A 94 15.04 -17.35 18.20
CA PRO A 94 14.88 -17.54 19.63
C PRO A 94 13.43 -17.35 20.07
N ALA A 95 13.09 -17.91 21.23
CA ALA A 95 11.75 -17.79 21.80
C ALA A 95 11.42 -16.35 22.24
N SER A 96 12.42 -15.55 22.64
CA SER A 96 12.28 -14.20 23.17
C SER A 96 13.48 -13.29 22.84
N GLY A 97 13.36 -12.00 23.20
CA GLY A 97 14.39 -10.98 23.04
C GLY A 97 14.28 -10.16 21.75
N LYS A 98 15.12 -9.13 21.63
CA LYS A 98 15.08 -8.12 20.54
C LYS A 98 14.99 -8.73 19.14
N ARG A 99 15.77 -9.78 18.85
CA ARG A 99 15.73 -10.46 17.54
C ARG A 99 14.36 -11.06 17.22
N ARG A 100 13.69 -11.64 18.21
CA ARG A 100 12.33 -12.19 18.08
C ARG A 100 11.31 -11.08 17.94
N GLU A 101 11.48 -9.96 18.66
CA GLU A 101 10.61 -8.79 18.56
C GLU A 101 10.68 -8.14 17.18
N SER A 102 11.88 -7.91 16.64
CA SER A 102 12.06 -7.40 15.26
C SER A 102 11.46 -8.34 14.22
N PHE A 103 11.64 -9.65 14.38
CA PHE A 103 11.01 -10.65 13.50
C PHE A 103 9.49 -10.61 13.55
N LYS A 104 8.92 -10.54 14.77
CA LYS A 104 7.47 -10.40 14.95
C LYS A 104 6.96 -9.10 14.35
N ARG A 105 7.69 -8.00 14.51
CA ARG A 105 7.32 -6.72 13.90
C ARG A 105 7.19 -6.88 12.39
N VAL A 106 8.19 -7.44 11.71
CA VAL A 106 8.11 -7.63 10.25
C VAL A 106 6.87 -8.44 9.86
N LYS A 107 6.62 -9.56 10.56
CA LYS A 107 5.43 -10.39 10.31
C LYS A 107 4.13 -9.59 10.52
N ASN A 108 4.02 -8.90 11.65
CA ASN A 108 2.82 -8.15 12.01
C ASN A 108 2.53 -7.05 10.98
N GLU A 109 3.53 -6.28 10.54
CA GLU A 109 3.34 -5.22 9.55
C GLU A 109 2.78 -5.78 8.23
N LEU A 110 3.30 -6.91 7.75
CA LEU A 110 2.76 -7.60 6.58
C LEU A 110 1.35 -8.15 6.83
N GLU A 111 1.07 -8.71 8.02
CA GLU A 111 -0.26 -9.22 8.39
C GLU A 111 -1.32 -8.11 8.40
N TRP A 112 -0.97 -6.89 8.82
CA TRP A 112 -1.88 -5.75 8.78
C TRP A 112 -2.29 -5.38 7.36
N VAL A 113 -1.32 -5.26 6.44
CA VAL A 113 -1.62 -4.96 5.03
C VAL A 113 -2.37 -6.12 4.36
N TYR A 114 -1.96 -7.36 4.64
CA TYR A 114 -2.68 -8.53 4.13
C TYR A 114 -4.14 -8.54 4.59
N THR A 115 -4.38 -8.26 5.87
CA THR A 115 -5.74 -8.16 6.43
C THR A 115 -6.53 -7.04 5.77
N PHE A 116 -5.90 -5.89 5.50
CA PHE A 116 -6.55 -4.79 4.78
C PHE A 116 -6.96 -5.22 3.37
N PHE A 117 -6.06 -5.83 2.59
CA PHE A 117 -6.36 -6.32 1.24
C PHE A 117 -7.39 -7.45 1.19
N GLN A 118 -7.55 -8.21 2.27
CA GLN A 118 -8.58 -9.23 2.42
C GLN A 118 -9.96 -8.65 2.82
N GLY A 119 -10.14 -7.32 2.84
CA GLY A 119 -11.40 -6.72 3.28
C GLY A 119 -11.61 -6.84 4.79
N GLY A 120 -10.53 -6.76 5.55
CA GLY A 120 -10.55 -6.80 7.01
C GLY A 120 -11.40 -5.69 7.65
N PRO A 121 -11.39 -5.56 8.99
CA PRO A 121 -12.33 -4.71 9.73
C PRO A 121 -12.02 -3.20 9.67
N TYR A 122 -11.57 -2.72 8.51
CA TYR A 122 -11.28 -1.33 8.21
C TYR A 122 -12.52 -0.65 7.61
N LYS A 123 -12.79 0.58 8.04
CA LYS A 123 -13.86 1.38 7.46
C LYS A 123 -13.35 1.96 6.14
N LYS A 124 -13.79 1.42 5.00
CA LYS A 124 -13.34 1.86 3.66
C LYS A 124 -13.54 3.36 3.40
N GLU A 125 -14.47 4.00 4.11
CA GLU A 125 -14.72 5.44 4.03
C GLU A 125 -13.52 6.27 4.51
N HIS A 126 -12.60 5.66 5.27
CA HIS A 126 -11.36 6.27 5.75
C HIS A 126 -10.20 6.13 4.75
N PHE A 127 -10.40 5.41 3.64
CA PHE A 127 -9.36 5.12 2.66
C PHE A 127 -9.85 5.52 1.28
N TRP A 128 -9.37 6.65 0.77
CA TRP A 128 -9.75 7.17 -0.54
C TRP A 128 -8.70 6.83 -1.58
N LEU A 129 -9.15 6.54 -2.80
CA LEU A 129 -8.28 6.26 -3.94
C LEU A 129 -8.58 7.19 -5.11
N PHE A 130 -7.56 7.92 -5.54
CA PHE A 130 -7.56 8.80 -6.70
C PHE A 130 -6.51 8.32 -7.72
N CYS A 131 -6.77 8.52 -9.01
CA CYS A 131 -5.89 8.07 -10.11
C CYS A 131 -5.18 9.22 -10.83
N ASP A 132 -5.25 10.43 -10.28
CA ASP A 132 -4.38 11.56 -10.58
C ASP A 132 -4.46 12.62 -9.45
N CYS A 133 -3.64 13.67 -9.51
CA CYS A 133 -3.60 14.76 -8.53
C CYS A 133 -4.63 15.89 -8.76
N THR A 134 -5.49 15.79 -9.79
CA THR A 134 -6.41 16.88 -10.19
C THR A 134 -7.65 16.98 -9.30
N PHE A 135 -7.81 16.11 -8.30
CA PHE A 135 -8.95 16.07 -7.39
C PHE A 135 -9.03 17.25 -6.40
N LEU A 136 -8.06 18.16 -6.42
CA LEU A 136 -7.95 19.30 -5.50
C LEU A 136 -8.08 20.65 -6.21
N GLU A 137 -8.82 21.56 -5.58
CA GLU A 137 -8.92 22.96 -5.98
C GLU A 137 -8.15 23.87 -5.02
N SER A 138 -7.36 24.80 -5.56
CA SER A 138 -6.60 25.75 -4.75
C SER A 138 -7.52 26.80 -4.14
N HIS A 139 -7.43 27.00 -2.83
CA HIS A 139 -8.10 28.09 -2.13
C HIS A 139 -7.09 29.11 -1.59
N LEU A 140 -7.57 30.32 -1.30
CA LEU A 140 -6.82 31.33 -0.54
C LEU A 140 -7.16 31.23 0.94
N PRO A 141 -6.20 31.48 1.87
CA PRO A 141 -6.49 31.46 3.31
C PRO A 141 -7.62 32.41 3.75
N SER A 142 -7.86 33.49 3.01
CA SER A 142 -8.91 34.47 3.26
C SER A 142 -10.30 34.08 2.70
N GLN A 143 -10.41 32.97 1.96
CA GLN A 143 -11.71 32.48 1.48
C GLN A 143 -12.52 31.81 2.60
N PRO A 144 -13.85 31.67 2.43
CA PRO A 144 -14.69 30.90 3.36
C PRO A 144 -14.16 29.49 3.60
N ALA A 145 -14.19 29.06 4.85
CA ALA A 145 -13.94 27.67 5.23
C ALA A 145 -15.21 26.84 5.07
N TYR A 146 -15.05 25.58 4.63
CA TYR A 146 -16.15 24.62 4.49
C TYR A 146 -16.02 23.47 5.50
N ASP A 147 -17.15 22.98 5.99
CA ASP A 147 -17.22 21.78 6.83
C ASP A 147 -17.18 20.48 6.00
N TYR A 148 -17.18 19.33 6.68
CA TYR A 148 -17.21 18.00 6.06
C TYR A 148 -18.46 17.72 5.22
N LEU A 149 -19.51 18.55 5.32
CA LEU A 149 -20.71 18.50 4.48
C LEU A 149 -20.62 19.45 3.28
N GLY A 150 -19.59 20.29 3.20
CA GLY A 150 -19.41 21.31 2.17
C GLY A 150 -20.20 22.59 2.42
N ASN A 151 -20.71 22.79 3.64
CA ASN A 151 -21.36 24.03 4.05
C ASN A 151 -20.31 25.01 4.56
N LYS A 152 -20.57 26.30 4.40
CA LYS A 152 -19.71 27.33 5.00
C LYS A 152 -19.75 27.21 6.52
N ILE A 153 -18.60 27.40 7.14
CA ILE A 153 -18.49 27.43 8.60
C ILE A 153 -18.87 28.82 9.08
N HIS A 154 -19.66 28.85 10.15
CA HIS A 154 -20.06 30.06 10.84
C HIS A 154 -19.49 30.06 12.26
N ASP A 155 -19.16 31.24 12.80
CA ASP A 155 -18.80 31.41 14.20
C ASP A 155 -20.06 31.57 15.09
N ASP A 156 -19.85 31.81 16.39
CA ASP A 156 -20.94 31.97 17.37
C ASP A 156 -21.85 33.18 17.07
N ASP A 157 -21.34 34.17 16.34
CA ASP A 157 -22.09 35.36 15.89
C ASP A 157 -22.78 35.13 14.53
N ASN A 158 -22.73 33.91 14.00
CA ASN A 158 -23.25 33.48 12.70
C ASN A 158 -22.53 34.14 11.49
N GLU A 159 -21.33 34.66 11.69
CA GLU A 159 -20.50 35.22 10.62
C GLU A 159 -19.68 34.13 9.93
N ILE A 160 -19.43 34.27 8.62
CA ILE A 160 -18.67 33.28 7.86
C ILE A 160 -17.20 33.29 8.29
N VAL A 161 -16.72 32.13 8.71
CA VAL A 161 -15.33 31.91 9.10
C VAL A 161 -14.46 31.67 7.86
N THR A 162 -13.30 32.33 7.80
CA THR A 162 -12.31 32.10 6.74
C THR A 162 -11.37 30.95 7.10
N ILE A 163 -10.73 30.34 6.10
CA ILE A 163 -9.83 29.18 6.30
C ILE A 163 -8.74 29.48 7.33
N GLU A 164 -8.10 30.65 7.26
CA GLU A 164 -7.04 31.05 8.19
C GLU A 164 -7.51 31.30 9.64
N LYS A 165 -8.82 31.50 9.85
CA LYS A 165 -9.42 31.72 11.16
C LYS A 165 -9.80 30.42 11.86
N VAL A 166 -9.92 29.32 11.14
CA VAL A 166 -10.08 27.99 11.73
C VAL A 166 -8.77 27.60 12.44
N LYS A 167 -8.84 27.31 13.74
CA LYS A 167 -7.68 27.11 14.60
C LYS A 167 -6.76 25.98 14.11
N GLU A 168 -7.34 24.89 13.65
CA GLU A 168 -6.65 23.70 13.15
C GLU A 168 -5.96 24.00 11.82
N TYR A 169 -6.65 24.69 10.89
CA TYR A 169 -6.12 25.07 9.59
C TYR A 169 -5.01 26.11 9.70
N LYS A 170 -5.14 27.05 10.63
CA LYS A 170 -4.07 28.00 10.96
C LYS A 170 -2.80 27.28 11.42
N LYS A 171 -2.94 26.21 12.23
CA LYS A 171 -1.79 25.40 12.62
C LYS A 171 -1.21 24.66 11.43
N ALA A 172 -2.04 24.06 10.57
CA ALA A 172 -1.60 23.34 9.38
C ALA A 172 -0.84 24.25 8.39
N LEU A 173 -1.37 25.45 8.10
CA LEU A 173 -0.74 26.47 7.27
C LEU A 173 0.63 26.93 7.82
N ALA A 174 0.83 26.85 9.13
CA ALA A 174 2.09 27.25 9.76
C ALA A 174 3.14 26.12 9.81
N ARG A 175 2.80 24.88 9.42
CA ARG A 175 3.75 23.74 9.45
C ARG A 175 4.82 23.85 8.37
N GLU A 176 4.47 24.41 7.21
CA GLU A 176 5.34 24.53 6.05
C GLU A 176 5.41 25.99 5.57
N PRO A 177 6.59 26.50 5.18
CA PRO A 177 6.67 27.75 4.43
C PRO A 177 5.79 27.68 3.18
N ASN A 178 5.09 28.77 2.87
CA ASN A 178 4.23 28.89 1.67
C ASN A 178 3.08 27.87 1.55
N SER A 179 2.72 27.16 2.63
CA SER A 179 1.57 26.24 2.61
C SER A 179 0.29 26.94 2.14
N ARG A 180 -0.45 26.27 1.27
CA ARG A 180 -1.75 26.74 0.75
C ARG A 180 -2.85 25.75 1.09
N PRO A 181 -4.10 26.20 1.27
CA PRO A 181 -5.23 25.31 1.43
C PRO A 181 -5.70 24.75 0.07
N TRP A 182 -5.98 23.45 0.05
CA TRP A 182 -6.49 22.72 -1.11
C TRP A 182 -7.73 21.96 -0.72
N TRP A 183 -8.79 22.12 -1.52
CA TRP A 183 -10.11 21.60 -1.21
C TRP A 183 -10.51 20.49 -2.16
N SER A 184 -10.88 19.31 -1.63
CA SER A 184 -11.33 18.18 -2.46
C SER A 184 -12.82 18.20 -2.78
N GLY A 185 -13.63 19.00 -2.07
CA GLY A 185 -15.08 18.95 -2.19
C GLY A 185 -15.66 19.54 -3.49
N ALA A 186 -14.84 20.20 -4.31
CA ALA A 186 -15.23 20.62 -5.66
C ALA A 186 -15.33 19.43 -6.63
N HIS A 187 -14.61 18.35 -6.36
CA HIS A 187 -14.45 17.23 -7.28
C HIS A 187 -14.80 15.88 -6.68
N SER A 188 -14.78 15.74 -5.35
CA SER A 188 -15.01 14.48 -4.64
C SER A 188 -16.03 14.63 -3.52
N ALA A 189 -16.60 13.50 -3.09
CA ALA A 189 -17.49 13.46 -1.94
C ALA A 189 -16.74 13.48 -0.58
N LEU A 190 -15.40 13.40 -0.58
CA LEU A 190 -14.57 13.46 0.62
C LEU A 190 -14.70 14.79 1.35
N LYS A 191 -14.71 15.91 0.61
CA LYS A 191 -14.90 17.27 1.17
C LYS A 191 -13.94 17.56 2.33
N GLY A 192 -12.64 17.44 2.06
CA GLY A 192 -11.56 17.68 3.02
C GLY A 192 -10.57 18.73 2.55
N TYR A 193 -9.89 19.35 3.51
CA TYR A 193 -8.78 20.25 3.24
C TYR A 193 -7.42 19.55 3.37
N TYR A 194 -6.53 19.89 2.45
CA TYR A 194 -5.11 19.53 2.49
C TYR A 194 -4.30 20.83 2.55
N PHE A 195 -3.19 20.82 3.27
CA PHE A 195 -2.35 21.98 3.49
C PHE A 195 -0.92 21.67 3.08
N THR A 196 -0.50 22.18 1.91
CA THR A 196 0.82 21.91 1.35
C THR A 196 1.26 23.06 0.44
N GLU A 197 2.56 23.31 0.34
CA GLU A 197 3.14 24.27 -0.61
C GLU A 197 2.93 23.86 -2.07
N LYS A 198 3.19 22.59 -2.40
CA LYS A 198 3.22 22.08 -3.80
C LYS A 198 1.86 22.03 -4.47
N GLY A 199 0.83 22.22 -3.69
CA GLY A 199 -0.42 22.61 -4.23
C GLY A 199 -1.37 21.47 -4.54
N GLY A 200 -1.32 20.40 -3.75
CA GLY A 200 -1.96 19.14 -4.14
C GLY A 200 -1.32 18.49 -5.37
N ASP A 201 -0.24 19.06 -5.93
CA ASP A 201 0.55 18.43 -6.99
C ASP A 201 1.42 17.32 -6.38
N TYR A 202 0.75 16.25 -6.02
CA TYR A 202 1.36 15.02 -5.50
C TYR A 202 2.08 14.23 -6.59
N CYS A 203 1.89 14.58 -7.86
CA CYS A 203 2.36 13.83 -9.01
C CYS A 203 3.44 14.60 -9.77
N ILE A 204 4.53 14.90 -9.08
CA ILE A 204 5.68 15.55 -9.67
C ILE A 204 6.59 14.54 -10.38
N GLU A 205 7.07 14.92 -11.57
CA GLU A 205 8.09 14.18 -12.33
C GLU A 205 7.72 12.71 -12.60
N SER A 206 8.52 11.78 -12.05
CA SER A 206 8.42 10.32 -12.24
C SER A 206 7.77 9.61 -11.05
N GLN A 207 7.15 10.37 -10.14
CA GLN A 207 6.48 9.82 -8.97
C GLN A 207 5.30 8.94 -9.39
N LEU A 208 5.27 7.72 -8.88
CA LEU A 208 4.21 6.75 -9.19
C LEU A 208 2.97 6.99 -8.35
N ALA A 209 3.12 7.34 -7.08
CA ALA A 209 2.00 7.61 -6.19
C ALA A 209 2.40 8.46 -4.99
N ALA A 210 1.40 8.89 -4.23
CA ALA A 210 1.55 9.51 -2.93
C ALA A 210 0.38 9.11 -2.02
N THR A 211 0.61 9.12 -0.71
CA THR A 211 -0.45 9.09 0.29
C THR A 211 -0.49 10.43 1.03
N ALA A 212 -1.69 11.01 1.14
CA ALA A 212 -1.92 12.25 1.86
C ALA A 212 -3.05 12.11 2.86
N HIS A 213 -2.94 12.78 4.00
CA HIS A 213 -3.99 12.84 5.01
C HIS A 213 -4.70 14.17 4.95
N ILE A 214 -6.01 14.14 5.13
CA ILE A 214 -6.80 15.36 5.25
C ILE A 214 -6.73 15.92 6.67
N GLU A 215 -6.80 17.24 6.76
CA GLU A 215 -7.09 17.92 8.02
C GLU A 215 -8.61 18.10 8.11
N GLU A 216 -9.32 17.08 8.60
CA GLU A 216 -10.76 17.20 8.86
C GLU A 216 -11.04 18.11 10.04
N LEU A 217 -12.14 18.85 9.92
CA LEU A 217 -12.82 19.35 11.10
C LEU A 217 -13.63 18.22 11.73
N ASN A 218 -13.45 18.08 13.04
CA ASN A 218 -14.28 17.29 13.95
C ASN A 218 -15.69 17.04 13.42
N ARG A 219 -15.99 15.79 13.05
CA ARG A 219 -17.36 15.39 12.73
C ARG A 219 -18.15 15.37 14.05
N PRO A 220 -19.22 16.17 14.19
CA PRO A 220 -20.06 16.10 15.38
C PRO A 220 -20.73 14.73 15.41
N LEU A 221 -20.47 13.96 16.45
CA LEU A 221 -21.16 12.72 16.77
C LEU A 221 -22.44 13.02 17.57
N PRO A 222 -23.42 12.10 17.57
CA PRO A 222 -24.51 12.15 18.56
C PRO A 222 -23.95 12.28 19.98
N ALA A 223 -24.58 13.10 20.82
CA ALA A 223 -24.16 13.46 22.19
C ALA A 223 -23.05 14.51 22.34
N GLY A 224 -22.63 15.20 21.26
CA GLY A 224 -21.68 16.32 21.34
C GLY A 224 -20.22 15.89 21.43
N GLU A 225 -19.94 14.62 21.17
CA GLU A 225 -18.59 14.11 20.97
C GLU A 225 -18.09 14.50 19.56
N THR A 226 -16.78 14.61 19.39
CA THR A 226 -16.15 14.85 18.09
C THR A 226 -15.18 13.72 17.81
N GLU A 227 -15.42 12.95 16.74
CA GLU A 227 -14.45 11.96 16.26
C GLU A 227 -13.44 12.66 15.36
N LYS A 228 -12.14 12.58 15.69
CA LYS A 228 -11.08 12.83 14.71
C LYS A 228 -10.97 11.56 13.88
N VAL A 229 -11.55 11.58 12.69
CA VAL A 229 -11.40 10.48 11.74
C VAL A 229 -10.15 10.75 10.92
N GLU A 230 -9.16 9.87 11.02
CA GLU A 230 -8.00 9.92 10.14
C GLU A 230 -8.37 9.27 8.82
N ILE A 231 -8.46 10.09 7.77
CA ILE A 231 -8.68 9.63 6.40
C ILE A 231 -7.37 9.72 5.64
N ALA A 232 -6.99 8.60 5.03
CA ALA A 232 -5.87 8.49 4.10
C ALA A 232 -6.39 8.59 2.66
N SER A 233 -5.74 9.41 1.85
CA SER A 233 -5.96 9.54 0.41
C SER A 233 -4.77 8.98 -0.32
N VAL A 234 -4.94 7.82 -0.93
CA VAL A 234 -3.97 7.22 -1.86
C VAL A 234 -4.18 7.85 -3.23
N ILE A 235 -3.12 8.40 -3.80
CA ILE A 235 -3.13 9.12 -5.07
C ILE A 235 -2.15 8.41 -6.00
N LEU A 236 -2.68 7.61 -6.92
CA LEU A 236 -1.89 6.98 -7.97
C LEU A 236 -1.69 7.99 -9.10
N CYS A 237 -0.45 8.35 -9.40
CA CYS A 237 -0.13 9.32 -10.42
C CYS A 237 -0.27 8.74 -11.84
N PRO A 238 -0.46 9.56 -12.88
CA PRO A 238 -0.55 9.06 -14.25
C PRO A 238 0.62 8.15 -14.67
N GLU A 239 1.82 8.41 -14.16
CA GLU A 239 3.01 7.58 -14.39
C GLU A 239 2.87 6.15 -13.84
N SER A 240 2.10 5.92 -12.76
CA SER A 240 1.75 4.57 -12.28
C SER A 240 1.13 3.73 -13.38
N PHE A 241 0.37 4.33 -14.30
CA PHE A 241 -0.37 3.64 -15.34
C PHE A 241 0.34 3.64 -16.70
N ASN A 242 1.13 4.68 -16.99
CA ASN A 242 1.63 4.92 -18.35
C ASN A 242 3.14 4.69 -18.50
N THR A 243 3.91 4.64 -17.41
CA THR A 243 5.36 4.53 -17.52
C THR A 243 5.81 3.17 -18.07
N THR A 244 6.88 3.19 -18.86
CA THR A 244 7.55 1.97 -19.35
C THR A 244 8.85 1.66 -18.60
N LEU A 245 9.20 2.48 -17.59
CA LEU A 245 10.41 2.30 -16.80
C LEU A 245 10.36 1.06 -15.88
N ARG A 246 9.14 0.61 -15.55
CA ARG A 246 8.90 -0.57 -14.72
C ARG A 246 7.80 -1.43 -15.34
N GLN A 247 7.92 -2.74 -15.16
CA GLN A 247 6.91 -3.68 -15.65
C GLN A 247 5.58 -3.51 -14.90
N ALA A 248 4.48 -3.87 -15.55
CA ALA A 248 3.15 -3.65 -14.98
C ALA A 248 2.84 -4.56 -13.78
N ASN A 249 3.33 -5.80 -13.82
CA ASN A 249 3.03 -6.87 -12.87
C ASN A 249 4.29 -7.72 -12.62
N TYR A 250 4.26 -8.58 -11.61
CA TYR A 250 5.41 -9.41 -11.25
C TYR A 250 5.74 -10.47 -12.29
N ARG A 251 4.76 -10.96 -13.07
CA ARG A 251 5.00 -11.92 -14.15
C ARG A 251 5.93 -11.32 -15.20
N ASP A 252 5.55 -10.16 -15.71
CA ASP A 252 6.29 -9.45 -16.75
C ASP A 252 7.66 -9.00 -16.22
N ALA A 253 7.75 -8.59 -14.95
CA ALA A 253 9.02 -8.31 -14.29
C ALA A 253 9.91 -9.57 -14.20
N ASN A 254 9.33 -10.70 -13.81
CA ASN A 254 10.04 -11.96 -13.64
C ASN A 254 10.65 -12.49 -14.95
N ASP A 255 9.94 -12.33 -16.06
CA ASP A 255 10.37 -12.76 -17.40
C ASP A 255 11.64 -12.03 -17.88
N LEU A 256 11.93 -10.85 -17.30
CA LEU A 256 13.12 -10.06 -17.62
C LEU A 256 14.29 -10.30 -16.65
N ILE A 257 14.08 -11.06 -15.56
CA ILE A 257 15.14 -11.34 -14.59
C ILE A 257 16.16 -12.29 -15.23
N THR A 258 17.42 -11.91 -15.12
CA THR A 258 18.59 -12.73 -15.48
C THR A 258 19.58 -12.75 -14.33
N ASP A 259 20.63 -13.59 -14.40
CA ASP A 259 21.66 -13.63 -13.36
C ASP A 259 22.31 -12.25 -13.20
N GLY A 260 22.35 -11.75 -11.97
CA GLY A 260 22.84 -10.43 -11.62
C GLY A 260 21.83 -9.28 -11.70
N THR A 261 20.62 -9.49 -12.25
CA THR A 261 19.55 -8.45 -12.28
C THR A 261 19.26 -7.96 -10.86
N ASN A 262 19.18 -6.64 -10.66
CA ASN A 262 18.89 -6.06 -9.35
C ASN A 262 17.44 -6.32 -8.96
N LEU A 263 17.18 -6.68 -7.70
CA LEU A 263 15.82 -6.87 -7.18
C LEU A 263 14.95 -5.63 -7.40
N ALA A 264 15.52 -4.42 -7.33
CA ALA A 264 14.79 -3.19 -7.59
C ALA A 264 14.17 -3.13 -9.00
N ASP A 265 14.80 -3.75 -10.00
CA ASP A 265 14.28 -3.85 -11.36
C ASP A 265 13.17 -4.91 -11.49
N GLY A 266 13.09 -5.83 -10.51
CA GLY A 266 12.03 -6.83 -10.38
C GLY A 266 10.78 -6.32 -9.67
N VAL A 267 10.79 -5.10 -9.10
CA VAL A 267 9.61 -4.52 -8.44
C VAL A 267 8.68 -3.89 -9.50
N PRO A 268 7.47 -4.44 -9.72
CA PRO A 268 6.54 -3.92 -10.72
C PRO A 268 5.76 -2.69 -10.23
N ARG A 269 5.02 -2.05 -11.15
CA ARG A 269 4.13 -0.92 -10.83
C ARG A 269 2.96 -1.31 -9.94
N SER A 270 2.48 -2.55 -10.01
CA SER A 270 1.46 -3.07 -9.09
C SER A 270 1.89 -3.01 -7.62
N ALA A 271 3.20 -3.11 -7.32
CA ALA A 271 3.73 -2.99 -5.97
C ALA A 271 3.61 -1.55 -5.42
N THR A 272 3.31 -0.54 -6.25
CA THR A 272 2.96 0.80 -5.78
C THR A 272 1.69 0.78 -4.93
N LEU A 273 0.67 -0.02 -5.29
CA LEU A 273 -0.53 -0.15 -4.45
C LEU A 273 -0.19 -0.77 -3.07
N LEU A 274 0.70 -1.76 -3.05
CA LEU A 274 1.22 -2.34 -1.81
C LEU A 274 1.92 -1.29 -0.93
N HIS A 275 2.81 -0.51 -1.53
CA HIS A 275 3.53 0.56 -0.85
C HIS A 275 2.55 1.58 -0.22
N GLU A 276 1.63 2.11 -1.01
CA GLU A 276 0.67 3.10 -0.52
C GLU A 276 -0.32 2.51 0.51
N ALA A 277 -0.64 1.22 0.43
CA ALA A 277 -1.45 0.58 1.45
C ALA A 277 -0.77 0.63 2.82
N PHE A 278 0.55 0.39 2.91
CA PHE A 278 1.29 0.57 4.16
C PHE A 278 1.20 2.00 4.69
N HIS A 279 1.35 3.02 3.84
CA HIS A 279 1.18 4.42 4.24
C HIS A 279 -0.23 4.66 4.78
N ALA A 280 -1.24 4.20 4.05
CA ALA A 280 -2.63 4.41 4.41
C ALA A 280 -3.00 3.78 5.76
N ILE A 281 -2.50 2.57 6.04
CA ILE A 281 -2.85 1.86 7.28
C ILE A 281 -1.91 2.12 8.44
N ARG A 282 -0.63 2.43 8.20
CA ARG A 282 0.44 2.48 9.21
C ARG A 282 1.41 3.66 9.05
N GLY A 283 1.12 4.64 8.21
CA GLY A 283 2.02 5.77 7.93
C GLY A 283 2.56 6.46 9.19
N ASP A 284 1.73 6.66 10.21
CA ASP A 284 2.17 7.28 11.48
C ASP A 284 3.18 6.41 12.27
N ASP A 285 3.07 5.09 12.18
CA ASP A 285 3.98 4.14 12.83
C ASP A 285 5.25 3.88 12.00
N LEU A 286 5.07 3.85 10.68
CA LEU A 286 6.06 3.51 9.66
C LEU A 286 6.64 4.75 8.97
N PHE A 287 6.65 5.95 9.58
CA PHE A 287 7.49 7.09 9.14
C PHE A 287 7.97 7.99 10.28
N SER A 288 8.13 7.42 11.48
CA SER A 288 8.67 8.18 12.62
C SER A 288 10.21 8.33 12.53
N GLY A 289 10.70 9.10 11.53
CA GLY A 289 12.06 9.67 11.45
C GLY A 289 12.74 9.60 10.06
N ASN A 290 13.19 10.76 9.55
CA ASN A 290 13.84 11.03 8.25
C ASN A 290 13.08 10.50 7.00
N ASP A 291 13.26 11.18 5.86
CA ASP A 291 12.57 10.86 4.61
C ASP A 291 12.67 9.37 4.24
N GLU A 292 11.58 8.84 3.67
CA GLU A 292 11.55 7.47 3.15
C GLU A 292 12.72 7.20 2.20
N SER A 293 13.35 6.04 2.38
CA SER A 293 14.40 5.57 1.47
C SER A 293 13.79 4.63 0.42
N TYR A 294 14.04 4.94 -0.86
CA TYR A 294 13.53 4.14 -1.99
C TYR A 294 14.62 3.32 -2.70
N ASP A 295 15.86 3.82 -2.71
CA ASP A 295 16.97 3.13 -3.35
C ASP A 295 17.35 1.87 -2.56
N ILE A 296 17.48 0.73 -3.23
CA ILE A 296 17.71 -0.56 -2.57
C ILE A 296 19.04 -0.62 -1.82
N ALA A 297 20.08 0.06 -2.33
CA ALA A 297 21.37 0.11 -1.65
C ALA A 297 21.25 0.94 -0.36
N THR A 298 20.50 2.03 -0.40
CA THR A 298 20.18 2.87 0.76
C THR A 298 19.37 2.08 1.78
N CYS A 299 18.28 1.44 1.35
CA CYS A 299 17.40 0.63 2.20
C CYS A 299 18.14 -0.48 2.94
N ALA A 300 19.04 -1.19 2.26
CA ALA A 300 19.83 -2.27 2.82
C ALA A 300 20.99 -1.80 3.73
N ASN A 301 21.29 -0.50 3.76
CA ASN A 301 22.30 0.10 4.64
C ASN A 301 21.70 0.88 5.81
N LEU A 302 20.36 0.99 5.90
CA LEU A 302 19.68 1.60 7.04
C LEU A 302 20.06 0.90 8.35
N LYS A 303 19.94 1.59 9.49
CA LYS A 303 20.02 0.89 10.78
C LYS A 303 18.78 0.01 10.93
N GLN A 304 18.88 -1.04 11.73
CA GLN A 304 17.75 -1.95 11.96
C GLN A 304 16.46 -1.23 12.36
N GLU A 305 16.56 -0.24 13.25
CA GLU A 305 15.39 0.53 13.72
C GLU A 305 14.70 1.31 12.60
N ASP A 306 15.50 1.86 11.67
CA ASP A 306 15.02 2.62 10.51
C ASP A 306 14.50 1.66 9.43
N ALA A 307 15.20 0.55 9.17
CA ALA A 307 14.77 -0.48 8.22
C ALA A 307 13.43 -1.15 8.63
N LEU A 308 13.15 -1.27 9.93
CA LEU A 308 11.87 -1.76 10.44
C LEU A 308 10.74 -0.72 10.36
N LYS A 309 11.06 0.53 10.07
CA LYS A 309 10.10 1.62 9.85
C LYS A 309 9.96 1.99 8.38
N ASN A 310 10.95 1.74 7.53
CA ASN A 310 10.92 2.11 6.12
C ASN A 310 10.00 1.17 5.31
N ILE A 311 8.93 1.69 4.70
CA ILE A 311 7.97 0.89 3.92
C ILE A 311 8.64 0.18 2.75
N GLU A 312 9.53 0.85 2.02
CA GLU A 312 10.19 0.22 0.86
C GLU A 312 11.00 -1.05 1.24
N ASN A 313 11.50 -1.16 2.48
CA ASN A 313 12.12 -2.42 2.93
C ASN A 313 11.11 -3.59 2.94
N TYR A 314 9.85 -3.34 3.30
CA TYR A 314 8.78 -4.33 3.21
C TYR A 314 8.44 -4.67 1.76
N VAL A 315 8.37 -3.68 0.88
CA VAL A 315 8.13 -3.88 -0.56
C VAL A 315 9.23 -4.75 -1.18
N PHE A 316 10.51 -4.46 -0.91
CA PHE A 316 11.62 -5.30 -1.37
C PHE A 316 11.57 -6.70 -0.79
N PHE A 317 11.22 -6.86 0.50
CA PHE A 317 11.09 -8.19 1.08
C PHE A 317 9.97 -8.99 0.42
N VAL A 318 8.80 -8.38 0.20
CA VAL A 318 7.67 -9.01 -0.50
C VAL A 318 8.06 -9.41 -1.91
N ALA A 319 8.65 -8.50 -2.70
CA ALA A 319 9.13 -8.79 -4.05
C ALA A 319 10.14 -9.95 -4.07
N GLN A 320 11.09 -9.97 -3.13
CA GLN A 320 12.08 -11.04 -3.05
C GLN A 320 11.44 -12.40 -2.73
N MET A 321 10.49 -12.44 -1.79
CA MET A 321 9.81 -13.70 -1.43
C MET A 321 8.91 -14.17 -2.56
N TYR A 322 8.24 -13.24 -3.24
CA TYR A 322 7.39 -13.56 -4.38
C TYR A 322 8.20 -14.14 -5.53
N HIS A 323 9.29 -13.50 -5.95
CA HIS A 323 10.15 -14.07 -6.98
C HIS A 323 10.81 -15.38 -6.57
N LEU A 324 10.97 -15.67 -5.28
CA LEU A 324 11.58 -16.92 -4.81
C LEU A 324 10.56 -18.08 -4.69
N PHE A 325 9.31 -17.80 -4.36
CA PHE A 325 8.30 -18.81 -4.02
C PHE A 325 7.00 -18.74 -4.82
N GLY A 326 6.86 -17.75 -5.70
CA GLY A 326 5.69 -17.59 -6.55
C GLY A 326 5.37 -18.84 -7.38
N LEU A 327 4.10 -18.99 -7.73
CA LEU A 327 3.58 -20.19 -8.36
C LEU A 327 3.67 -20.10 -9.88
N PRO A 328 4.12 -21.15 -10.57
CA PRO A 328 4.11 -21.21 -12.03
C PRO A 328 2.72 -21.65 -12.52
N ASP A 329 1.75 -20.74 -12.54
CA ASP A 329 0.44 -20.97 -13.18
C ASP A 329 0.20 -20.04 -14.37
N LYS A 330 0.64 -20.47 -15.56
CA LYS A 330 0.71 -19.65 -16.78
C LYS A 330 -0.59 -18.95 -17.21
N ASN A 331 -1.74 -19.35 -16.67
CA ASN A 331 -3.02 -18.75 -17.01
C ASN A 331 -3.39 -17.57 -16.10
N GLU A 332 -2.74 -17.43 -14.96
CA GLU A 332 -3.04 -16.39 -13.99
C GLU A 332 -2.06 -15.21 -14.10
N ILE A 333 -2.57 -14.00 -13.90
CA ILE A 333 -1.79 -12.74 -13.97
C ILE A 333 -0.70 -12.67 -12.91
N TRP A 334 -0.87 -13.38 -11.79
CA TRP A 334 0.03 -13.44 -10.64
C TRP A 334 0.99 -14.64 -10.70
N SER A 335 1.16 -15.27 -11.85
CA SER A 335 2.14 -16.35 -11.98
C SER A 335 3.52 -15.84 -12.32
N ILE A 336 4.56 -16.56 -11.90
CA ILE A 336 5.93 -16.29 -12.33
C ILE A 336 6.50 -17.48 -13.09
N GLY A 337 7.25 -17.21 -14.16
CA GLY A 337 7.83 -18.24 -15.00
C GLY A 337 9.00 -18.99 -14.33
N ARG A 338 9.68 -18.34 -13.38
CA ARG A 338 10.87 -18.89 -12.72
C ARG A 338 11.08 -18.33 -11.31
N ASN A 339 11.56 -19.20 -10.43
CA ASN A 339 11.90 -18.83 -9.06
C ASN A 339 13.35 -18.34 -8.98
N TRP A 340 13.56 -17.11 -8.53
CA TRP A 340 14.86 -16.47 -8.38
C TRP A 340 15.19 -16.20 -6.92
N ALA A 341 16.42 -16.57 -6.52
CA ALA A 341 16.98 -16.11 -5.27
C ALA A 341 17.76 -14.82 -5.51
N PHE A 342 17.74 -13.91 -4.53
CA PHE A 342 18.53 -12.68 -4.58
C PHE A 342 19.58 -12.67 -3.46
N LYS A 343 20.77 -12.17 -3.77
CA LYS A 343 21.88 -12.06 -2.81
C LYS A 343 22.51 -10.67 -2.89
N ALA A 344 22.98 -10.19 -1.74
CA ALA A 344 23.82 -9.01 -1.68
C ALA A 344 25.11 -9.21 -2.48
N MET A 345 25.37 -8.33 -3.45
CA MET A 345 26.54 -8.30 -4.32
C MET A 345 27.16 -6.89 -4.30
N GLY A 346 28.48 -6.80 -4.37
CA GLY A 346 29.20 -5.53 -4.40
C GLY A 346 29.49 -4.92 -3.01
N PRO A 347 30.22 -3.79 -2.97
CA PRO A 347 30.50 -3.05 -1.75
C PRO A 347 29.25 -2.33 -1.24
N ARG A 348 29.20 -2.00 0.07
CA ARG A 348 28.03 -1.35 0.68
C ARG A 348 27.56 -0.09 -0.05
N SER A 349 28.48 0.73 -0.56
CA SER A 349 28.14 1.97 -1.27
C SER A 349 27.41 1.76 -2.60
N ASN A 350 27.57 0.58 -3.23
CA ASN A 350 26.96 0.20 -4.51
C ASN A 350 26.33 -1.20 -4.39
N LEU A 351 25.67 -1.47 -3.27
CA LEU A 351 25.10 -2.78 -2.98
C LEU A 351 23.96 -3.07 -3.96
N VAL A 352 24.04 -4.20 -4.64
CA VAL A 352 22.95 -4.73 -5.46
C VAL A 352 22.41 -5.99 -4.79
N LEU A 353 21.08 -6.15 -4.75
CA LEU A 353 20.49 -7.47 -4.47
C LEU A 353 20.33 -8.17 -5.81
N GLY A 354 21.38 -8.87 -6.24
CA GLY A 354 21.45 -9.49 -7.56
C GLY A 354 20.74 -10.84 -7.57
N ALA A 355 19.94 -11.08 -8.59
CA ALA A 355 19.35 -12.38 -8.88
C ALA A 355 20.44 -13.42 -9.09
N VAL A 356 20.19 -14.64 -8.63
CA VAL A 356 21.08 -15.78 -8.79
C VAL A 356 20.31 -16.87 -9.49
N ALA A 357 20.91 -17.42 -10.55
CA ALA A 357 20.34 -18.54 -11.29
C ALA A 357 19.82 -19.64 -10.33
N PRO A 358 18.60 -20.16 -10.56
CA PRO A 358 17.94 -21.14 -9.70
C PRO A 358 18.76 -22.41 -9.44
#